data_AF-A0A7V5BDU4-F1
#
_entry.id   AF-A0A7V5BDU4-F1
#
_cell.length_a   1.000
_cell.length_b   1.000
_cell.length_c   1.000
_cell.angle_alpha   90.00
_cell.angle_beta   90.00
_cell.angle_gamma   90.00
#
_symmetry.space_group_name_H-M   'P 1'
#
loop_
_entity.id
_entity.type
_entity.pdbx_description
1 polymer ?
#
loop_
_entity_poly.entity_id
_entity_poly.type
_entity_poly.pdbx_seq_one_letter_code
_entity_poly.pdbx_strand_id
1 'polypeptide(L)'
;MTKIKNITFLMSLALGILLISFFSSCHKELDVENNNNPNFDDVFLEANDVYNIAGDGFFRWWKVQTTSVSPRMAMWTAADQGTCSWANSGMWNLSQEPRTPFNNDISYTYASITSNYYSRMYGVLADMNAVQKKIKEGMDFGSKKKNKLVDAYTRFIQGISLGYLGLV
;
A
#
# COMPACT_ATOMS: atom_id res chain seq x y z
N MET A 1 0.39 -68.58 3.45
CA MET A 1 -0.33 -67.28 3.46
C MET A 1 0.01 -66.37 4.65
N THR A 2 0.65 -66.84 5.71
CA THR A 2 0.92 -66.06 6.94
C THR A 2 2.08 -65.05 6.81
N LYS A 3 3.16 -65.37 6.08
CA LYS A 3 4.31 -64.45 5.89
C LYS A 3 3.97 -63.17 5.10
N ILE A 4 3.07 -63.26 4.10
CA ILE A 4 2.66 -62.12 3.26
C ILE A 4 1.78 -61.13 4.05
N LYS A 5 0.93 -61.63 4.96
CA LYS A 5 0.12 -60.79 5.86
C LYS A 5 0.99 -59.99 6.85
N ASN A 6 2.10 -60.56 7.31
CA ASN A 6 3.02 -59.86 8.22
C ASN A 6 3.82 -58.76 7.51
N ILE A 7 4.21 -58.95 6.25
CA ILE A 7 4.92 -57.94 5.45
C ILE A 7 3.98 -56.78 5.08
N THR A 8 2.75 -57.09 4.66
CA THR A 8 1.74 -56.05 4.39
C THR A 8 1.37 -55.29 5.67
N PHE A 9 1.23 -55.96 6.82
CA PHE A 9 1.03 -55.30 8.11
C PHE A 9 2.20 -54.40 8.52
N LEU A 10 3.44 -54.85 8.32
CA LEU A 10 4.65 -54.05 8.60
C LEU A 10 4.78 -52.85 7.65
N MET A 11 4.43 -52.99 6.37
CA MET A 11 4.39 -51.86 5.43
C MET A 11 3.29 -50.85 5.79
N SER A 12 2.10 -51.31 6.20
CA SER A 12 1.02 -50.44 6.68
C SER A 12 1.41 -49.68 7.95
N LEU A 13 2.12 -50.34 8.87
CA LEU A 13 2.62 -49.73 10.10
C LEU A 13 3.72 -48.69 9.79
N ALA A 14 4.66 -49.01 8.90
CA ALA A 14 5.71 -48.08 8.47
C ALA A 14 5.13 -46.86 7.73
N LEU A 15 4.12 -47.06 6.88
CA LEU A 15 3.43 -45.96 6.19
C LEU A 15 2.62 -45.09 7.17
N GLY A 16 2.01 -45.71 8.18
CA GLY A 16 1.33 -44.99 9.27
C GLY A 16 2.28 -44.13 10.09
N ILE A 17 3.45 -44.65 10.46
CA ILE A 17 4.48 -43.90 11.20
C ILE A 17 5.05 -42.76 10.33
N LEU A 18 5.24 -42.99 9.04
CA LEU A 18 5.70 -41.96 8.09
C LEU A 18 4.66 -40.83 7.97
N LEU A 19 3.37 -41.16 7.84
CA LEU A 19 2.28 -40.18 7.75
C LEU A 19 2.16 -39.32 9.02
N ILE A 20 2.26 -39.92 10.21
CA ILE A 20 2.23 -39.19 11.50
C ILE A 20 3.43 -38.23 11.61
N SER A 21 4.59 -38.61 11.06
CA SER A 21 5.79 -37.78 11.06
C SER A 21 5.67 -36.58 10.11
N PHE A 22 4.94 -36.71 8.99
CA PHE A 22 4.68 -35.59 8.07
C PHE A 22 3.69 -34.55 8.64
N PHE A 23 2.68 -34.98 9.41
CA PHE A 23 1.75 -34.05 10.07
C PHE A 23 2.30 -33.40 11.35
N SER A 24 3.40 -33.92 11.88
CA SER A 24 4.08 -33.37 13.08
C SER A 24 5.19 -32.36 12.73
N SER A 25 5.36 -32.02 11.44
CA SER A 25 6.30 -30.98 11.01
C SER A 25 5.78 -29.59 11.42
N CYS A 26 6.11 -29.20 12.65
CA CYS A 26 6.33 -27.82 13.09
C CYS A 26 5.31 -26.76 12.65
N HIS A 27 4.02 -26.96 12.95
CA HIS A 27 3.10 -25.84 13.17
C HIS A 27 3.24 -25.36 14.62
N LYS A 28 4.44 -24.92 15.02
CA LYS A 28 4.52 -24.07 16.20
C LYS A 28 4.05 -22.70 15.73
N GLU A 29 2.75 -22.43 15.91
CA GLU A 29 2.30 -21.04 15.96
C GLU A 29 3.19 -20.37 17.00
N LEU A 30 4.03 -19.46 16.54
CA LEU A 30 4.81 -18.61 17.41
C LEU A 30 3.78 -17.70 18.08
N ASP A 31 3.27 -18.13 19.24
CA ASP A 31 2.56 -17.29 20.21
C ASP A 31 3.57 -16.34 20.87
N VAL A 32 4.32 -15.65 20.03
CA VAL A 32 5.18 -14.54 20.38
C VAL A 32 4.42 -13.33 19.88
N GLU A 33 3.89 -12.55 20.83
CA GLU A 33 3.19 -11.32 20.53
C GLU A 33 4.06 -10.46 19.59
N ASN A 34 3.58 -10.26 18.36
CA ASN A 34 4.27 -9.46 17.38
C ASN A 34 4.01 -7.98 17.66
N ASN A 35 4.79 -7.42 18.58
CA ASN A 35 4.77 -5.99 18.91
C ASN A 35 5.04 -5.06 17.70
N ASN A 36 5.51 -5.62 16.57
CA ASN A 36 5.79 -4.89 15.33
C ASN A 36 4.69 -5.07 14.26
N ASN A 37 3.53 -5.65 14.61
CA ASN A 37 2.37 -5.66 13.73
C ASN A 37 1.38 -4.57 14.16
N PRO A 38 1.59 -3.31 13.74
CA PRO A 38 0.73 -2.21 14.16
C PRO A 38 -0.72 -2.46 13.70
N ASN A 39 -1.64 -2.60 14.65
CA ASN A 39 -3.06 -2.55 14.35
C ASN A 39 -3.50 -1.08 14.22
N PHE A 40 -4.54 -0.85 13.41
CA PHE A 40 -5.19 0.45 13.29
C PHE A 40 -5.59 1.01 14.65
N ASP A 41 -6.09 0.14 15.53
CA ASP A 41 -6.52 0.55 16.85
C ASP A 41 -5.34 1.02 17.69
N ASP A 42 -4.15 0.42 17.56
CA ASP A 42 -2.95 0.78 18.33
C ASP A 42 -2.32 2.09 17.88
N VAL A 43 -2.25 2.33 16.55
CA VAL A 43 -1.60 3.51 15.97
C VAL A 43 -2.42 4.79 16.15
N PHE A 44 -3.75 4.65 16.31
CA PHE A 44 -4.67 5.78 16.43
C PHE A 44 -5.30 5.90 17.83
N LEU A 45 -4.62 5.41 18.89
CA LEU A 45 -5.06 5.57 20.28
C LEU A 45 -4.86 7.00 20.77
N GLU A 46 -3.66 7.52 20.62
CA GLU A 46 -3.25 8.77 21.25
C GLU A 46 -3.49 9.97 20.33
N ALA A 47 -4.07 11.04 20.89
CA ALA A 47 -4.35 12.25 20.12
C ALA A 47 -3.08 12.88 19.51
N ASN A 48 -1.93 12.71 20.16
CA ASN A 48 -0.65 13.17 19.64
C ASN A 48 -0.21 12.40 18.39
N ASP A 49 -0.42 11.09 18.35
CA ASP A 49 -0.05 10.25 17.20
C ASP A 49 -0.95 10.56 16.01
N VAL A 50 -2.26 10.67 16.25
CA VAL A 50 -3.22 11.08 15.23
C VAL A 50 -2.91 12.48 14.70
N TYR A 51 -2.49 13.41 15.57
CA TYR A 51 -2.05 14.74 15.16
C TYR A 51 -0.82 14.69 14.25
N ASN A 52 0.17 13.86 14.57
CA ASN A 52 1.39 13.71 13.78
C ASN A 52 1.09 13.07 12.41
N ILE A 53 0.25 12.02 12.38
CA ILE A 53 -0.21 11.39 11.12
C ILE A 53 -0.92 12.42 10.24
N ALA A 54 -1.79 13.23 10.83
CA ALA A 54 -2.46 14.31 10.12
C ALA A 54 -1.42 15.29 9.53
N GLY A 55 -0.47 15.76 10.35
CA GLY A 55 0.59 16.69 9.94
C GLY A 55 1.48 16.18 8.81
N ASP A 56 1.79 14.87 8.80
CA ASP A 56 2.59 14.23 7.76
C ASP A 56 1.85 14.07 6.42
N GLY A 57 0.52 14.24 6.41
CA GLY A 57 -0.33 14.04 5.24
C GLY A 57 0.13 14.80 4.00
N PHE A 58 0.51 16.07 4.14
CA PHE A 58 1.00 16.87 3.01
C PHE A 58 2.35 16.38 2.47
N PHE A 59 3.31 16.08 3.35
CA PHE A 59 4.62 15.60 2.90
C PHE A 59 4.49 14.26 2.16
N ARG A 60 3.61 13.38 2.64
CA ARG A 60 3.32 12.12 1.97
C ARG A 60 2.65 12.34 0.62
N TRP A 61 1.62 13.16 0.55
CA TRP A 61 0.99 13.56 -0.72
C TRP A 61 2.04 14.13 -1.70
N TRP A 62 2.86 15.08 -1.27
CA TRP A 62 3.88 15.73 -2.08
C TRP A 62 4.93 14.74 -2.63
N LYS A 63 5.36 13.78 -1.80
CA LYS A 63 6.28 12.71 -2.25
C LYS A 63 5.68 11.86 -3.36
N VAL A 64 4.38 11.57 -3.29
CA VAL A 64 3.69 10.79 -4.34
C VAL A 64 3.63 11.57 -5.65
N GLN A 65 3.47 12.90 -5.59
CA GLN A 65 3.48 13.74 -6.80
C GLN A 65 4.86 13.88 -7.43
N THR A 66 5.92 13.92 -6.62
CA THR A 66 7.26 14.32 -7.10
C THR A 66 8.17 13.15 -7.43
N THR A 67 7.86 11.95 -6.96
CA THR A 67 8.65 10.74 -7.22
C THR A 67 8.79 10.44 -8.72
N SER A 68 9.88 9.80 -9.12
CA SER A 68 10.11 9.37 -10.50
C SER A 68 9.13 8.28 -10.95
N VAL A 69 8.57 7.51 -10.03
CA VAL A 69 7.54 6.49 -10.30
C VAL A 69 6.12 7.08 -10.22
N SER A 70 5.96 8.32 -10.66
CA SER A 70 4.68 9.02 -10.81
C SER A 70 4.48 9.46 -12.26
N PRO A 71 3.26 9.83 -12.67
CA PRO A 71 3.00 10.31 -14.02
C PRO A 71 3.67 11.65 -14.31
N ARG A 72 4.14 12.38 -13.29
CA ARG A 72 4.67 13.75 -13.41
C ARG A 72 5.64 13.92 -14.57
N MET A 73 6.64 13.04 -14.66
CA MET A 73 7.70 13.20 -15.67
C MET A 73 7.21 12.82 -17.07
N ALA A 74 6.40 11.77 -17.19
CA ALA A 74 5.74 11.40 -18.44
C ALA A 74 4.80 12.50 -18.94
N MET A 75 3.97 13.09 -18.07
CA MET A 75 3.07 14.17 -18.42
C MET A 75 3.83 15.45 -18.77
N TRP A 76 4.96 15.72 -18.13
CA TRP A 76 5.82 16.86 -18.43
C TRP A 76 6.37 16.80 -19.86
N THR A 77 6.81 15.63 -20.34
CA THR A 77 7.24 15.47 -21.74
C THR A 77 6.07 15.34 -22.70
N ALA A 78 4.95 14.73 -22.30
CA ALA A 78 3.75 14.63 -23.13
C ALA A 78 3.09 15.98 -23.42
N ALA A 79 3.27 16.97 -22.55
CA ALA A 79 2.77 18.34 -22.70
C ALA A 79 3.77 19.27 -23.43
N ASP A 80 4.83 18.72 -24.02
CA ASP A 80 5.91 19.46 -24.68
C ASP A 80 6.58 20.53 -23.80
N GLN A 81 6.51 20.37 -22.47
CA GLN A 81 7.13 21.28 -21.50
C GLN A 81 8.58 20.88 -21.17
N GLY A 82 9.03 19.73 -21.68
CA GLY A 82 10.36 19.19 -21.48
C GLY A 82 10.68 18.09 -22.48
N THR A 83 11.95 17.73 -22.59
CA THR A 83 12.41 16.67 -23.46
C THR A 83 13.20 15.63 -22.68
N CYS A 84 13.17 14.39 -23.14
CA CYS A 84 14.00 13.31 -22.61
C CYS A 84 14.46 12.41 -23.74
N SER A 85 15.75 12.08 -23.76
CA SER A 85 16.34 11.19 -24.74
C SER A 85 16.29 9.71 -24.34
N TRP A 86 15.87 9.40 -23.10
CA TRP A 86 15.91 8.05 -22.54
C TRP A 86 14.52 7.57 -22.09
N ALA A 87 14.36 6.25 -22.03
CA ALA A 87 13.14 5.62 -21.58
C ALA A 87 13.15 5.45 -20.04
N ASN A 88 12.87 6.53 -19.33
CA ASN A 88 12.60 6.52 -17.89
C ASN A 88 11.18 7.01 -17.62
N SER A 89 10.46 6.35 -16.72
CA SER A 89 9.12 6.76 -16.27
C SER A 89 8.11 6.99 -17.40
N GLY A 90 8.21 6.24 -18.51
CA GLY A 90 7.33 6.39 -19.67
C GLY A 90 7.54 7.68 -20.49
N MET A 91 8.55 8.50 -20.18
CA MET A 91 8.76 9.82 -20.80
C MET A 91 8.90 9.75 -22.31
N TRP A 92 9.71 8.80 -22.82
CA TRP A 92 9.86 8.58 -24.26
C TRP A 92 8.51 8.19 -24.88
N ASN A 93 7.84 7.17 -24.36
CA ASN A 93 6.62 6.63 -24.98
C ASN A 93 5.51 7.68 -25.08
N LEU A 94 5.34 8.51 -24.05
CA LEU A 94 4.31 9.56 -24.04
C LEU A 94 4.72 10.85 -24.76
N SER A 95 5.99 11.02 -25.13
CA SER A 95 6.48 12.17 -25.91
C SER A 95 6.61 11.90 -27.41
N GLN A 96 6.30 10.69 -27.88
CA GLN A 96 6.38 10.38 -29.31
C GLN A 96 5.27 11.10 -30.08
N GLU A 97 5.65 11.67 -31.23
CA GLU A 97 4.72 12.21 -32.20
C GLU A 97 4.86 11.46 -33.54
N PRO A 98 3.76 10.99 -34.18
CA PRO A 98 2.38 11.10 -33.73
C PRO A 98 2.09 10.31 -32.44
N ARG A 99 1.29 10.90 -31.54
CA ARG A 99 0.98 10.31 -30.23
C ARG A 99 0.32 8.93 -30.37
N THR A 100 0.93 7.95 -29.73
CA THR A 100 0.40 6.58 -29.66
C THR A 100 -0.59 6.45 -28.51
N PRO A 101 -1.56 5.52 -28.58
CA PRO A 101 -2.45 5.24 -27.47
C PRO A 101 -1.68 4.83 -26.21
N PHE A 102 -2.15 5.29 -25.04
CA PHE A 102 -1.53 4.92 -23.76
C PHE A 102 -1.59 3.40 -23.54
N ASN A 103 -0.45 2.79 -23.25
CA ASN A 103 -0.36 1.36 -22.94
C ASN A 103 -0.75 1.08 -21.49
N ASN A 104 -1.95 0.52 -21.29
CA ASN A 104 -2.49 0.19 -19.97
C ASN A 104 -2.33 -1.31 -19.62
N ASP A 105 -1.44 -2.03 -20.30
CA ASP A 105 -1.12 -3.42 -19.95
C ASP A 105 -0.31 -3.45 -18.64
N ILE A 106 -0.60 -4.44 -17.79
CA ILE A 106 0.16 -4.71 -16.57
C ILE A 106 1.63 -5.06 -16.86
N SER A 107 1.93 -5.59 -18.05
CA SER A 107 3.28 -5.93 -18.49
C SER A 107 4.02 -4.75 -19.12
N TYR A 108 3.40 -3.57 -19.22
CA TYR A 108 4.09 -2.38 -19.71
C TYR A 108 5.26 -2.02 -18.79
N THR A 109 6.44 -1.82 -19.36
CA THR A 109 7.68 -1.54 -18.62
C THR A 109 7.55 -0.40 -17.61
N TYR A 110 6.70 0.60 -17.90
CA TYR A 110 6.48 1.75 -17.04
C TYR A 110 5.09 1.79 -16.41
N ALA A 111 4.36 0.66 -16.32
CA ALA A 111 3.05 0.57 -15.65
C ALA A 111 3.08 1.04 -14.18
N SER A 112 4.27 1.04 -13.56
CA SER A 112 4.49 1.55 -12.21
C SER A 112 4.18 3.05 -12.04
N ILE A 113 4.26 3.86 -13.11
CA ILE A 113 4.01 5.31 -13.01
C ILE A 113 2.54 5.63 -12.68
N THR A 114 1.61 4.76 -13.09
CA THR A 114 0.18 4.90 -12.78
C THR A 114 -0.21 4.04 -11.57
N SER A 115 0.21 2.77 -11.55
CA SER A 115 -0.20 1.83 -10.48
C SER A 115 0.38 2.19 -9.10
N ASN A 116 1.66 2.58 -9.00
CA ASN A 116 2.21 3.04 -7.72
C ASN A 116 1.62 4.39 -7.31
N TYR A 117 1.39 5.28 -8.28
CA TYR A 117 0.79 6.58 -8.01
C TYR A 117 -0.61 6.41 -7.42
N TYR A 118 -1.46 5.64 -8.08
CA TYR A 118 -2.80 5.29 -7.60
C TYR A 118 -2.74 4.69 -6.20
N SER A 119 -1.97 3.62 -6.01
CA SER A 119 -1.88 2.91 -4.73
C SER A 119 -1.40 3.81 -3.58
N ARG A 120 -0.38 4.64 -3.84
CA ARG A 120 0.17 5.55 -2.82
C ARG A 120 -0.75 6.73 -2.51
N MET A 121 -1.45 7.27 -3.51
CA MET A 121 -2.46 8.32 -3.31
C MET A 121 -3.63 7.81 -2.47
N TYR A 122 -4.12 6.61 -2.75
CA TYR A 122 -5.14 5.97 -1.91
C TYR A 122 -4.63 5.64 -0.51
N GLY A 123 -3.34 5.32 -0.35
CA GLY A 123 -2.70 5.20 0.96
C GLY A 123 -2.76 6.51 1.77
N VAL A 124 -2.44 7.65 1.15
CA VAL A 124 -2.59 8.97 1.79
C VAL A 124 -4.06 9.22 2.16
N LEU A 125 -5.00 8.93 1.25
CA LEU A 125 -6.43 9.11 1.50
C LEU A 125 -6.94 8.22 2.65
N ALA A 126 -6.46 6.98 2.73
CA ALA A 126 -6.82 6.03 3.80
C ALA A 126 -6.40 6.57 5.17
N ASP A 127 -5.19 7.09 5.30
CA ASP A 127 -4.73 7.67 6.57
C ASP A 127 -5.50 8.93 6.94
N MET A 128 -5.84 9.78 5.98
CA MET A 128 -6.68 10.95 6.26
C MET A 128 -8.10 10.54 6.66
N ASN A 129 -8.66 9.48 6.06
CA ASN A 129 -9.94 8.92 6.48
C ASN A 129 -9.88 8.36 7.90
N ALA A 130 -8.76 7.75 8.28
CA ALA A 130 -8.50 7.25 9.64
C ALA A 130 -8.48 8.37 10.67
N VAL A 131 -7.72 9.44 10.39
CA VAL A 131 -7.70 10.67 11.21
C VAL A 131 -9.12 11.25 11.31
N GLN A 132 -9.83 11.36 10.18
CA GLN A 132 -11.18 11.91 10.15
C GLN A 132 -12.17 11.08 10.98
N LYS A 133 -12.00 9.75 11.03
CA LYS A 133 -12.79 8.85 11.88
C LYS A 133 -12.58 9.20 13.36
N LYS A 134 -11.32 9.34 13.81
CA LYS A 134 -11.01 9.71 15.21
C LYS A 134 -11.54 11.10 15.60
N ILE A 135 -11.51 12.05 14.68
CA ILE A 135 -12.15 13.37 14.88
C ILE A 135 -13.66 13.23 15.09
N LYS A 136 -14.34 12.40 14.27
CA LYS A 136 -15.79 12.15 14.39
C LYS A 136 -16.15 11.41 15.67
N GLU A 137 -15.26 10.55 16.17
CA GLU A 137 -15.39 9.86 17.46
C GLU A 137 -15.20 10.80 18.67
N GLY A 138 -14.81 12.06 18.45
CA GLY A 138 -14.71 13.08 19.49
C GLY A 138 -13.33 13.22 20.12
N MET A 139 -12.28 12.69 19.48
CA MET A 139 -10.90 12.83 19.94
C MET A 139 -10.52 14.32 20.14
N ASP A 140 -9.98 14.64 21.32
CA ASP A 140 -9.51 15.99 21.65
C ASP A 140 -8.00 16.11 21.49
N PHE A 141 -7.57 17.06 20.66
CA PHE A 141 -6.16 17.36 20.38
C PHE A 141 -5.57 18.42 21.32
N GLY A 142 -6.34 18.84 22.34
CA GLY A 142 -5.92 19.73 23.43
C GLY A 142 -6.54 21.13 23.38
N SER A 143 -7.28 21.48 22.32
CA SER A 143 -8.10 22.70 22.30
C SER A 143 -9.10 22.69 21.14
N LYS A 144 -10.21 23.44 21.29
CA LYS A 144 -11.19 23.64 20.21
C LYS A 144 -10.56 24.19 18.92
N LYS A 145 -9.56 25.07 19.03
CA LYS A 145 -8.86 25.63 17.86
C LYS A 145 -8.03 24.56 17.15
N LYS A 146 -7.30 23.74 17.91
CA LYS A 146 -6.49 22.65 17.35
C LYS A 146 -7.36 21.56 16.71
N ASN A 147 -8.49 21.20 17.33
CA ASN A 147 -9.41 20.20 16.75
C ASN A 147 -9.97 20.68 15.39
N LYS A 148 -10.37 21.96 15.30
CA LYS A 148 -10.80 22.55 14.02
C LYS A 148 -9.68 22.60 12.98
N LEU A 149 -8.45 22.89 13.40
CA LEU A 149 -7.29 22.90 12.51
C LEU A 149 -7.04 21.51 11.92
N VAL A 150 -7.02 20.47 12.76
CA VAL A 150 -6.79 19.09 12.32
C VAL A 150 -7.90 18.63 11.37
N ASP A 151 -9.17 18.94 11.67
CA ASP A 151 -10.30 18.62 10.77
C ASP A 151 -10.16 19.33 9.41
N ALA A 152 -9.91 20.65 9.41
CA ALA A 152 -9.75 21.40 8.18
C ALA A 152 -8.56 20.91 7.34
N TYR A 153 -7.42 20.63 7.99
CA TYR A 153 -6.22 20.15 7.32
C TYR A 153 -6.42 18.75 6.73
N THR A 154 -7.02 17.84 7.48
CA THR A 154 -7.33 16.47 7.02
C THR A 154 -8.20 16.50 5.77
N ARG A 155 -9.27 17.31 5.78
CA ARG A 155 -10.16 17.50 4.63
C ARG A 155 -9.47 18.12 3.43
N PHE A 156 -8.57 19.07 3.65
CA PHE A 156 -7.75 19.64 2.58
C PHE A 156 -6.92 18.55 1.89
N ILE A 157 -6.23 17.70 2.66
CA ILE A 157 -5.43 16.59 2.10
C ILE A 157 -6.31 15.57 1.36
N GLN A 158 -7.48 15.22 1.90
CA GLN A 158 -8.45 14.37 1.19
C GLN A 158 -8.86 14.99 -0.16
N GLY A 159 -9.19 16.29 -0.15
CA GLY A 159 -9.62 17.03 -1.33
C GLY A 159 -8.55 17.08 -2.43
N ILE A 160 -7.31 17.47 -2.10
CA ILE A 160 -6.23 17.48 -3.09
C ILE A 160 -5.87 16.06 -3.54
N SER A 161 -6.03 15.05 -2.68
CA SER A 161 -5.72 13.67 -3.05
C SER A 161 -6.71 13.14 -4.09
N LEU A 162 -8.00 13.34 -3.84
CA LEU A 162 -9.07 12.98 -4.78
C LEU A 162 -9.02 13.83 -6.05
N GLY A 163 -8.70 15.13 -5.93
CA GLY A 163 -8.56 16.02 -7.07
C GLY A 163 -7.50 15.51 -8.05
N TYR A 164 -6.33 15.12 -7.55
CA TYR A 164 -5.26 14.58 -8.40
C TYR A 164 -5.54 13.17 -8.92
N LEU A 165 -6.20 12.32 -8.14
CA LEU A 165 -6.69 11.02 -8.62
C LEU A 165 -7.74 11.16 -9.73
N GLY A 166 -8.49 12.27 -9.78
CA GLY A 166 -9.46 12.54 -10.84
C GLY A 166 -8.83 13.05 -12.14
N LEU A 167 -7.55 13.46 -12.12
CA LEU A 167 -6.83 13.97 -13.28
C LEU A 167 -6.03 12.90 -14.03
N VAL A 168 -5.75 11.76 -13.38
CA VAL A 168 -4.88 10.68 -13.87
C VAL A 168 -5.65 9.38 -13.86
#